data_AF-A0A8J6P0E1-F1
#
_entry.id   AF-A0A8J6P0E1-F1
#
_cell.length_a   1.000
_cell.length_b   1.000
_cell.length_c   1.000
_cell.angle_alpha   90.00
_cell.angle_beta   90.00
_cell.angle_gamma   90.00
#
_symmetry.space_group_name_H-M   'P 1'
#
loop_
_entity.id
_entity.type
_entity.pdbx_description
1 polymer ?
#
loop_
_entity_poly.entity_id
_entity_poly.type
_entity_poly.pdbx_seq_one_letter_code
_entity_poly.pdbx_strand_id
1 'polypeptide(L)'
;MEMVGRVIFWIAISVLALVLLYVICRYWYFYRHEHFICPNCGNRWKPRLRVMLFGSVNAVEGKILRCPKCGEKEYMEPKRD
;
A
#
# COMPACT_ATOMS: atom_id res chain seq x y z
N MET A 1 -26.17 -21.66 -20.67
CA MET A 1 -24.76 -21.22 -20.64
C MET A 1 -24.65 -19.69 -20.49
N GLU A 2 -25.51 -18.90 -21.14
CA GLU A 2 -25.58 -17.42 -21.03
C GLU A 2 -25.72 -16.87 -19.58
N MET A 3 -26.64 -17.42 -18.79
CA MET A 3 -26.91 -16.92 -17.43
C MET A 3 -25.73 -17.15 -16.47
N VAL A 4 -25.09 -18.32 -16.55
CA VAL A 4 -23.94 -18.69 -15.71
C VAL A 4 -22.75 -17.79 -16.02
N GLY A 5 -22.45 -17.54 -17.30
CA GLY A 5 -21.38 -16.63 -17.72
C GLY A 5 -21.60 -15.19 -17.22
N ARG A 6 -22.83 -14.68 -17.32
CA ARG A 6 -23.18 -13.35 -16.81
C ARG A 6 -23.03 -13.24 -15.29
N VAL A 7 -23.42 -14.27 -14.54
CA VAL A 7 -23.25 -14.29 -13.08
C VAL A 7 -21.77 -14.30 -12.70
N ILE A 8 -20.95 -15.15 -13.33
CA ILE A 8 -19.51 -15.19 -13.10
C ILE A 8 -18.85 -13.84 -13.40
N PHE A 9 -19.24 -13.19 -14.50
CA PHE A 9 -18.73 -11.87 -14.87
C PHE A 9 -19.03 -10.81 -13.81
N TRP A 10 -20.28 -10.73 -13.32
CA TRP A 10 -20.64 -9.78 -12.27
C TRP A 10 -19.96 -10.07 -10.93
N ILE A 11 -19.77 -11.35 -10.59
CA ILE A 11 -19.00 -11.74 -9.41
C ILE A 11 -17.55 -11.24 -9.56
N ALA A 12 -16.91 -11.47 -10.70
CA ALA A 12 -15.54 -11.03 -10.94
C ALA A 12 -15.39 -9.50 -10.85
N ILE A 13 -16.33 -8.74 -11.43
CA ILE A 13 -16.37 -7.27 -11.31
C ILE A 13 -16.53 -6.84 -9.85
N SER A 14 -17.45 -7.47 -9.12
CA SER A 14 -17.73 -7.12 -7.73
C SER A 14 -16.51 -7.37 -6.84
N VAL A 15 -15.83 -8.51 -7.03
CA VAL A 15 -14.60 -8.84 -6.32
C VAL A 15 -13.49 -7.83 -6.65
N LEU A 16 -13.31 -7.49 -7.93
CA LEU A 16 -12.34 -6.47 -8.33
C LEU A 16 -12.63 -5.10 -7.70
N ALA A 17 -13.90 -4.67 -7.69
CA ALA A 17 -14.32 -3.42 -7.08
C ALA A 17 -14.04 -3.40 -5.56
N LEU A 18 -14.30 -4.50 -4.86
CA LEU A 18 -14.01 -4.63 -3.43
C LEU A 18 -12.51 -4.55 -3.13
N VAL A 19 -11.68 -5.20 -3.94
CA VAL A 19 -10.20 -5.12 -3.80
C VAL A 19 -9.71 -3.70 -4.02
N LEU A 20 -10.19 -3.00 -5.06
CA LEU A 20 -9.83 -1.61 -5.32
C LEU A 20 -10.27 -0.69 -4.17
N LEU A 21 -11.49 -0.87 -3.66
CA LEU A 21 -12.00 -0.11 -2.52
C LEU A 21 -11.14 -0.33 -1.27
N TYR A 22 -10.77 -1.59 -0.97
CA TYR A 22 -9.90 -1.92 0.15
C TYR A 22 -8.54 -1.21 0.03
N VAL A 23 -7.91 -1.26 -1.16
CA VAL A 23 -6.62 -0.59 -1.40
C VAL A 23 -6.75 0.92 -1.18
N ILE A 24 -7.79 1.56 -1.73
CA ILE A 24 -8.04 2.99 -1.55
C ILE A 24 -8.20 3.33 -0.07
N CYS A 25 -9.05 2.60 0.65
CA CYS A 25 -9.27 2.78 2.09
C CYS A 25 -7.97 2.61 2.88
N ARG A 26 -7.15 1.59 2.57
CA ARG A 26 -5.88 1.39 3.27
C ARG A 26 -4.94 2.56 3.05
N TYR A 27 -4.76 2.98 1.81
CA TYR A 27 -3.87 4.11 1.50
C TYR A 27 -4.35 5.39 2.16
N TRP A 28 -5.65 5.68 2.11
CA TRP A 28 -6.25 6.82 2.79
C TRP A 28 -5.99 6.79 4.30
N TYR A 29 -6.19 5.64 4.95
CA TYR A 29 -5.91 5.45 6.37
C TYR A 29 -4.43 5.72 6.70
N PHE A 30 -3.50 5.17 5.92
CA PHE A 30 -2.07 5.39 6.12
C PHE A 30 -1.70 6.87 6.06
N TYR A 31 -2.14 7.59 5.02
CA TYR A 31 -1.80 9.01 4.89
C TYR A 31 -2.42 9.88 6.00
N ARG A 32 -3.54 9.44 6.60
CA ARG A 32 -4.21 10.11 7.72
C ARG A 32 -3.58 9.79 9.09
N HIS A 33 -3.14 8.55 9.30
CA HIS A 33 -2.89 8.04 10.65
C HIS A 33 -1.56 7.31 10.84
N GLU A 34 -0.77 7.13 9.79
CA GLU A 34 0.47 6.35 9.86
C GLU A 34 1.64 7.06 9.14
N HIS A 35 2.85 6.65 9.47
CA HIS A 35 4.10 7.07 8.84
C HIS A 35 5.12 5.94 8.84
N PHE A 36 6.23 6.09 8.12
CA PHE A 36 7.40 5.21 8.27
C PHE A 36 8.49 5.89 9.10
N ILE A 37 9.25 5.07 9.81
CA ILE A 37 10.46 5.46 10.53
C ILE A 37 11.63 4.68 9.93
N CYS A 38 12.70 5.37 9.53
CA CYS A 38 13.89 4.72 9.01
C CYS A 38 14.64 4.06 10.18
N PRO A 39 14.95 2.75 10.10
CA PRO A 39 15.67 2.07 11.18
C PRO A 39 17.11 2.57 11.35
N ASN A 40 17.72 3.12 10.28
CA ASN A 40 19.11 3.55 10.31
C ASN A 40 19.33 4.98 10.85
N CYS A 41 18.41 5.90 10.57
CA CYS A 41 18.59 7.33 10.92
C CYS A 41 17.42 7.96 11.67
N GLY A 42 16.37 7.19 11.97
CA GLY A 42 15.19 7.64 12.71
C GLY A 42 14.31 8.65 11.97
N ASN A 43 14.55 8.91 10.68
CA ASN A 43 13.73 9.85 9.92
C ASN A 43 12.26 9.38 9.89
N ARG A 44 11.33 10.27 10.24
CA ARG A 44 9.88 10.04 10.15
C ARG A 44 9.33 10.70 8.89
N TRP A 45 8.68 9.93 8.01
CA TRP A 45 8.07 10.50 6.80
C TRP A 45 6.92 9.66 6.24
N LYS A 46 6.13 10.29 5.37
CA LYS A 46 5.13 9.63 4.52
C LYS A 46 5.63 9.68 3.07
N PRO A 47 5.97 8.55 2.44
CA PRO A 47 6.41 8.52 1.03
C PRO A 47 5.31 9.05 0.12
N ARG A 48 5.66 9.60 -1.05
CA ARG A 48 4.65 9.98 -2.06
C ARG A 48 3.92 8.74 -2.58
N LEU A 49 2.67 8.88 -2.99
CA LEU A 49 1.85 7.76 -3.47
C LEU A 49 2.50 6.99 -4.63
N ARG A 50 3.15 7.68 -5.57
CA ARG A 50 3.88 7.04 -6.68
C ARG A 50 5.03 6.14 -6.18
N VAL A 51 5.72 6.52 -5.12
CA VAL A 51 6.77 5.68 -4.51
C VAL A 51 6.13 4.46 -3.86
N MET A 52 4.99 4.63 -3.18
CA MET A 52 4.30 3.52 -2.55
C MET A 52 3.70 2.51 -3.54
N LEU A 53 3.29 2.94 -4.73
CA LEU A 53 2.66 2.08 -5.74
C LEU A 53 3.68 1.46 -6.71
N PHE A 54 4.73 2.21 -7.08
CA PHE A 54 5.64 1.81 -8.16
C PHE A 54 7.12 1.81 -7.75
N GLY A 55 7.48 2.47 -6.65
CA GLY A 55 8.87 2.64 -6.19
C GLY A 55 9.22 1.83 -4.95
N SER A 56 8.31 0.99 -4.46
CA SER A 56 8.48 0.19 -3.25
C SER A 56 8.10 -1.25 -3.51
N VAL A 57 8.76 -2.18 -2.85
CA VAL A 57 8.36 -3.59 -2.84
C VAL A 57 7.49 -3.83 -1.61
N ASN A 58 6.30 -4.40 -1.82
CA ASN A 58 5.46 -4.88 -0.71
C ASN A 58 6.16 -6.07 -0.04
N ALA A 59 6.28 -6.05 1.28
CA ALA A 59 6.89 -7.13 2.05
C ALA A 59 6.08 -7.37 3.31
N VAL A 60 5.41 -8.52 3.42
CA VAL A 60 4.59 -8.88 4.60
C VAL A 60 3.64 -7.74 4.99
N GLU A 61 3.83 -7.11 6.15
CA GLU A 61 3.03 -6.00 6.68
C GLU A 61 3.57 -4.61 6.31
N GLY A 62 4.77 -4.56 5.74
CA GLY A 62 5.52 -3.35 5.44
C GLY A 62 5.94 -3.21 3.97
N LYS A 63 6.93 -2.34 3.76
CA LYS A 63 7.50 -2.04 2.44
C LYS A 63 9.01 -1.88 2.53
N ILE A 64 9.70 -2.31 1.48
CA ILE A 64 11.12 -1.96 1.29
C ILE A 64 11.19 -0.57 0.63
N LEU A 65 11.71 0.41 1.36
CA LEU A 65 11.71 1.83 0.99
C LEU A 65 13.10 2.43 1.11
N ARG A 66 13.44 3.33 0.18
CA ARG A 66 14.64 4.17 0.29
C ARG A 66 14.34 5.37 1.17
N CYS A 67 15.13 5.57 2.22
CA CYS A 67 15.01 6.72 3.10
C CYS A 67 15.39 8.02 2.36
N PRO A 68 14.56 9.08 2.39
CA PRO A 68 14.89 10.35 1.74
C PRO A 68 15.97 11.15 2.49
N LYS A 69 16.29 10.78 3.74
CA LYS A 69 17.29 11.47 4.57
C LYS A 69 18.68 10.84 4.45
N CYS A 70 18.81 9.55 4.74
CA CYS A 70 20.12 8.87 4.71
C CYS A 70 20.38 8.08 3.41
N GLY A 71 19.38 7.92 2.54
CA GLY A 71 19.53 7.20 1.27
C GLY A 71 19.50 5.67 1.37
N GLU A 72 19.48 5.10 2.58
CA GLU A 72 19.49 3.65 2.82
C GLU A 72 18.15 3.00 2.44
N LYS A 73 18.19 1.77 1.91
CA LYS A 73 17.00 1.06 1.44
C LYS A 73 16.72 -0.15 2.31
N GLU A 74 15.69 -0.04 3.15
CA GLU A 74 15.37 -1.06 4.16
C GLU A 74 13.90 -1.42 4.20
N TYR A 75 13.59 -2.55 4.83
CA TYR A 75 12.24 -2.91 5.23
C TYR A 75 11.73 -1.97 6.32
N MET A 76 10.50 -1.48 6.16
CA MET A 76 9.85 -0.56 7.09
C MET A 76 8.37 -0.89 7.21
N GLU A 77 7.88 -0.90 8.45
CA GLU A 77 6.46 -1.04 8.76
C GLU A 77 5.82 0.32 9.02
N PRO A 78 4.55 0.50 8.62
CA PRO A 78 3.81 1.69 9.00
C PRO A 78 3.66 1.73 10.53
N LYS A 79 3.96 2.87 11.13
CA LYS A 79 3.75 3.16 12.55
C LYS A 79 2.65 4.20 12.67
N ARG A 80 1.76 4.01 13.67
CA ARG A 80 0.68 4.95 13.95
C ARG A 80 1.25 6.30 14.37
N ASP A 81 0.61 7.37 13.91
CA ASP A 81 1.02 8.75 14.15
C ASP A 81 0.98 9.18 15.62
#